data_AF-A0A091RJB7-F1
#
_entry.id   AF-A0A091RJB7-F1
#
_cell.length_a   1.000
_cell.length_b   1.000
_cell.length_c   1.000
_cell.angle_alpha   90.00
_cell.angle_beta   90.00
_cell.angle_gamma   90.00
#
_symmetry.space_group_name_H-M   'P 1'
#
loop_
_entity.id
_entity.type
_entity.pdbx_description
1 polymer ?
#
loop_
_entity_poly.entity_id
_entity_poly.type
_entity_poly.pdbx_seq_one_letter_code
_entity_poly.pdbx_strand_id
1 'polypeptide(L)'
;QDCQSLHGDIPQKQREITLKGFRNGTFKVLVATNVAARGLDIPEVDLVVQSSPPKDVESYIHRSGRTGRAGRTGICICFYQRKEEYQLRHVEQKAGITFKRVGVPTARDIIKASSKDAIRCLDSVSQTAIDYFKESAQLLIQEKGPVDALAAALAHISGATSIEQRSLLNSDVGFVTMILRCSEEINNMSYAWRGLRELLGDDVDRKVTRMCFLKGRKGVCFDIPAAEQKNVEAKWEDSKQWRLCVATELPELVEPQRAGGGEGNGRSFSGSRNGW
;
A
#
# COMPACT_ATOMS: atom_id res chain seq x y z
N GLN A 1 18.89 2.71 -16.50
CA GLN A 1 17.48 2.26 -16.52
C GLN A 1 17.40 1.11 -15.53
N ASP A 2 16.73 1.30 -14.40
CA ASP A 2 16.89 0.41 -13.23
C ASP A 2 15.98 -0.83 -13.27
N CYS A 3 15.21 -1.00 -14.34
CA CYS A 3 14.31 -2.12 -14.54
C CYS A 3 14.36 -2.71 -15.96
N GLN A 4 14.05 -4.01 -16.09
CA GLN A 4 13.89 -4.75 -17.35
C GLN A 4 12.72 -5.73 -17.27
N SER A 5 12.19 -6.16 -18.42
CA SER A 5 11.10 -7.13 -18.51
C SER A 5 11.56 -8.53 -18.95
N LEU A 6 10.79 -9.55 -18.57
CA LEU A 6 10.99 -10.95 -18.93
C LEU A 6 9.65 -11.63 -19.26
N HIS A 7 9.39 -11.86 -20.55
CA HIS A 7 8.14 -12.49 -21.03
C HIS A 7 8.39 -13.49 -22.17
N GLY A 8 7.31 -14.16 -22.59
CA GLY A 8 7.33 -15.26 -23.57
C GLY A 8 7.91 -14.87 -24.92
N ASP A 9 7.70 -13.64 -25.36
CA ASP A 9 8.11 -13.18 -26.70
C ASP A 9 9.58 -12.75 -26.75
N ILE A 10 10.28 -12.68 -25.61
CA ILE A 10 11.70 -12.37 -25.57
C ILE A 10 12.49 -13.59 -26.06
N PRO A 11 13.34 -13.46 -27.09
CA PRO A 11 14.19 -14.55 -27.57
C PRO A 11 15.15 -15.06 -26.49
N GLN A 12 15.45 -16.36 -26.49
CA GLN A 12 16.26 -17.01 -25.46
C GLN A 12 17.61 -16.31 -25.20
N LYS A 13 18.33 -15.90 -26.26
CA LYS A 13 19.59 -15.16 -26.15
C LYS A 13 19.42 -13.84 -25.37
N GLN A 14 18.34 -13.12 -25.64
CA GLN A 14 18.05 -11.86 -24.93
C GLN A 14 17.66 -12.13 -23.47
N ARG A 15 16.93 -13.21 -23.19
CA ARG A 15 16.60 -13.62 -21.81
C ARG A 15 17.85 -13.86 -20.97
N GLU A 16 18.84 -14.56 -21.54
CA GLU A 16 20.12 -14.84 -20.86
C GLU A 16 20.91 -13.56 -20.57
N ILE A 17 20.94 -12.62 -21.51
CA ILE A 17 21.56 -11.30 -21.32
C ILE A 17 20.85 -10.54 -20.20
N THR A 18 19.52 -10.48 -20.22
CA THR A 18 18.72 -9.82 -19.18
C THR A 18 18.97 -10.45 -17.81
N LEU A 19 18.94 -11.77 -17.69
CA LEU A 19 19.21 -12.46 -16.43
C LEU A 19 20.64 -12.26 -15.94
N LYS A 20 21.63 -12.23 -16.84
CA LYS A 20 23.02 -11.91 -16.50
C LYS A 20 23.15 -10.48 -15.99
N GLY A 21 22.50 -9.52 -16.64
CA GLY A 21 22.45 -8.13 -16.17
C GLY A 21 21.82 -7.99 -14.79
N PHE A 22 20.74 -8.75 -14.53
CA PHE A 22 20.09 -8.78 -13.23
C PHE A 22 21.01 -9.36 -12.14
N ARG A 23 21.66 -10.50 -12.42
CA ARG A 23 22.65 -11.14 -11.53
C ARG A 23 23.81 -10.22 -11.16
N ASN A 24 24.29 -9.47 -12.13
CA ASN A 24 25.42 -8.56 -11.96
C ASN A 24 25.02 -7.21 -11.33
N GLY A 25 23.73 -7.01 -11.04
CA GLY A 25 23.22 -5.75 -10.49
C GLY A 25 23.26 -4.58 -11.48
N THR A 26 23.39 -4.85 -12.78
CA THR A 26 23.32 -3.82 -13.84
C THR A 26 21.96 -3.09 -13.81
N PHE A 27 20.92 -3.79 -13.40
CA PHE A 27 19.62 -3.23 -13.04
C PHE A 27 19.08 -4.01 -11.84
N LYS A 28 18.21 -3.36 -11.05
CA LYS A 28 17.79 -3.88 -9.73
C LYS A 28 16.38 -4.48 -9.74
N VAL A 29 15.59 -4.23 -10.79
CA VAL A 29 14.19 -4.66 -10.87
C VAL A 29 13.94 -5.49 -12.13
N LEU A 30 13.38 -6.68 -11.95
CA LEU A 30 12.98 -7.56 -13.05
C LEU A 30 11.46 -7.77 -13.02
N VAL A 31 10.77 -7.39 -14.11
CA VAL A 31 9.32 -7.57 -14.26
C VAL A 31 9.05 -8.79 -15.13
N ALA A 32 8.45 -9.85 -14.58
CA ALA A 32 8.28 -11.12 -15.28
C ALA A 32 6.84 -11.64 -15.30
N THR A 33 6.50 -12.40 -16.35
CA THR A 33 5.26 -13.21 -16.36
C THR A 33 5.50 -14.62 -15.82
N ASN A 34 4.43 -15.29 -15.37
CA ASN A 34 4.50 -16.64 -14.82
C ASN A 34 5.20 -17.64 -15.76
N VAL A 35 4.92 -17.56 -17.05
CA VAL A 35 5.44 -18.48 -18.06
C VAL A 35 6.94 -18.28 -18.24
N ALA A 36 7.40 -17.03 -18.30
CA ALA A 36 8.80 -16.72 -18.50
C ALA A 36 9.67 -16.98 -17.26
N ALA A 37 9.08 -16.99 -16.06
CA ALA A 37 9.83 -17.23 -14.82
C ALA A 37 9.99 -18.72 -14.44
N ARG A 38 9.25 -19.64 -15.08
CA ARG A 38 9.35 -21.09 -14.83
C ARG A 38 10.52 -21.69 -15.60
N GLY A 39 11.24 -22.61 -14.96
CA GLY A 39 12.39 -23.30 -15.58
C GLY A 39 13.65 -22.45 -15.75
N LEU A 40 13.61 -21.17 -15.39
CA LEU A 40 14.80 -20.31 -15.33
C LEU A 40 15.35 -20.26 -13.92
N ASP A 41 16.68 -20.35 -13.84
CA ASP A 41 17.47 -20.11 -12.63
C ASP A 41 17.50 -18.60 -12.34
N ILE A 42 16.36 -18.05 -11.92
CA ILE A 42 16.31 -16.67 -11.43
C ILE A 42 17.09 -16.64 -10.11
N PRO A 43 18.01 -15.67 -9.94
CA PRO A 43 18.74 -15.50 -8.68
C PRO A 43 17.78 -15.38 -7.51
N GLU A 44 18.27 -15.75 -6.33
CA GLU A 44 17.57 -15.42 -5.11
C GLU A 44 17.45 -13.90 -4.97
N VAL A 45 16.21 -13.40 -4.78
CA VAL A 45 15.92 -11.96 -4.66
C VAL A 45 15.49 -11.61 -3.24
N ASP A 46 15.76 -10.38 -2.82
CA ASP A 46 15.36 -9.87 -1.49
C ASP A 46 13.84 -9.66 -1.38
N LEU A 47 13.21 -9.29 -2.49
CA LEU A 47 11.79 -8.90 -2.56
C LEU A 47 11.12 -9.48 -3.81
N VAL A 48 9.98 -10.12 -3.61
CA VAL A 48 9.04 -10.50 -4.68
C VAL A 48 7.77 -9.68 -4.55
N VAL A 49 7.40 -8.95 -5.61
CA VAL A 49 6.13 -8.23 -5.70
C VAL A 49 5.23 -8.92 -6.71
N GLN A 50 4.08 -9.43 -6.26
CA GLN A 50 3.05 -9.99 -7.13
C GLN A 50 2.03 -8.90 -7.44
N SER A 51 1.92 -8.52 -8.72
CA SER A 51 1.03 -7.46 -9.18
C SER A 51 -0.47 -7.79 -9.04
N SER A 52 -0.80 -9.08 -8.90
CA SER A 52 -2.15 -9.56 -8.65
C SER A 52 -2.13 -10.88 -7.87
N PRO A 53 -3.22 -11.23 -7.17
CA PRO A 53 -3.31 -12.47 -6.43
C PRO A 53 -3.08 -13.69 -7.34
N PRO A 54 -2.32 -14.69 -6.89
CA PRO A 54 -2.15 -15.92 -7.66
C PRO A 54 -3.48 -16.68 -7.74
N LYS A 55 -3.75 -17.27 -8.91
CA LYS A 55 -4.99 -18.03 -9.17
C LYS A 55 -5.07 -19.32 -8.36
N ASP A 56 -3.92 -19.87 -7.99
CA ASP A 56 -3.76 -21.12 -7.27
C ASP A 56 -2.52 -21.08 -6.37
N VAL A 57 -2.43 -22.03 -5.45
CA VAL A 57 -1.37 -22.10 -4.44
C VAL A 57 -0.02 -22.46 -5.04
N GLU A 58 0.00 -23.28 -6.08
CA GLU A 58 1.23 -23.66 -6.77
C GLU A 58 1.91 -22.43 -7.40
N SER A 59 1.11 -21.56 -8.03
CA SER A 59 1.55 -20.28 -8.57
C SER A 59 2.06 -19.35 -7.47
N TYR A 60 1.42 -19.32 -6.30
CA TYR A 60 1.95 -18.59 -5.15
C TYR A 60 3.33 -19.11 -4.75
N ILE A 61 3.45 -20.41 -4.49
CA ILE A 61 4.70 -21.06 -4.04
C ILE A 61 5.84 -20.83 -5.04
N HIS A 62 5.57 -20.96 -6.34
CA HIS A 62 6.58 -20.76 -7.37
C HIS A 62 7.09 -19.31 -7.49
N ARG A 63 6.20 -18.33 -7.24
CA ARG A 63 6.54 -16.90 -7.24
C ARG A 63 7.25 -16.50 -5.94
N SER A 64 6.63 -16.76 -4.80
CA SER A 64 7.16 -16.39 -3.48
C SER A 64 8.46 -17.12 -3.19
N GLY A 65 8.58 -18.37 -3.65
CA GLY A 65 9.81 -19.13 -3.59
C GLY A 65 10.95 -18.58 -4.43
N ARG A 66 10.91 -17.36 -4.98
CA ARG A 66 12.10 -16.67 -5.54
C ARG A 66 12.84 -15.85 -4.49
N THR A 67 12.24 -15.65 -3.33
CA THR A 67 12.86 -15.04 -2.15
C THR A 67 12.93 -16.07 -1.00
N GLY A 68 13.78 -15.81 -0.01
CA GLY A 68 13.85 -16.58 1.23
C GLY A 68 14.19 -18.08 1.05
N ARG A 69 15.17 -18.41 0.19
CA ARG A 69 15.66 -19.78 0.00
C ARG A 69 16.85 -20.06 0.94
N ALA A 70 17.19 -21.34 1.07
CA ALA A 70 18.41 -21.79 1.77
C ALA A 70 18.61 -21.20 3.19
N GLY A 71 17.53 -21.04 3.94
CA GLY A 71 17.56 -20.52 5.33
C GLY A 71 17.63 -19.00 5.44
N ARG A 72 17.61 -18.26 4.33
CA ARG A 72 17.52 -16.79 4.34
C ARG A 72 16.08 -16.32 4.49
N THR A 73 15.90 -15.15 5.07
CA THR A 73 14.60 -14.46 5.12
C THR A 73 14.38 -13.65 3.86
N GLY A 74 13.15 -13.64 3.37
CA GLY A 74 12.74 -12.91 2.16
C GLY A 74 11.38 -12.24 2.32
N ILE A 75 11.10 -11.21 1.53
CA ILE A 75 9.80 -10.52 1.58
C ILE A 75 9.01 -10.83 0.30
N CYS A 76 7.76 -11.29 0.47
CA CYS A 76 6.82 -11.42 -0.64
C CYS A 76 5.59 -10.53 -0.38
N ILE A 77 5.36 -9.57 -1.28
CA ILE A 77 4.22 -8.65 -1.25
C ILE A 77 3.28 -9.04 -2.39
N CYS A 78 1.97 -9.06 -2.11
CA CYS A 78 0.94 -9.27 -3.11
C CYS A 78 -0.03 -8.09 -3.12
N PHE A 79 -0.20 -7.46 -4.28
CA PHE A 79 -1.25 -6.48 -4.49
C PHE A 79 -2.57 -7.21 -4.74
N TYR A 80 -3.67 -6.62 -4.26
CA TYR A 80 -5.02 -7.13 -4.47
C TYR A 80 -6.02 -5.97 -4.40
N GLN A 81 -7.12 -6.11 -5.12
CA GLN A 81 -8.31 -5.27 -4.94
C GLN A 81 -9.27 -5.93 -3.94
N ARG A 82 -10.15 -5.15 -3.32
CA ARG A 82 -11.14 -5.66 -2.35
C ARG A 82 -11.97 -6.83 -2.89
N LYS A 83 -12.32 -6.82 -4.18
CA LYS A 83 -13.07 -7.90 -4.86
C LYS A 83 -12.26 -9.19 -5.03
N GLU A 84 -10.94 -9.13 -4.94
CA GLU A 84 -10.00 -10.24 -5.15
C GLU A 84 -9.53 -10.87 -3.82
N GLU A 85 -9.95 -10.32 -2.67
CA GLU A 85 -9.54 -10.78 -1.35
C GLU A 85 -9.83 -12.28 -1.10
N TYR A 86 -10.91 -12.81 -1.71
CA TYR A 86 -11.24 -14.23 -1.63
C TYR A 86 -10.15 -15.14 -2.22
N GLN A 87 -9.40 -14.65 -3.22
CA GLN A 87 -8.31 -15.41 -3.85
C GLN A 87 -7.15 -15.57 -2.87
N LEU A 88 -6.84 -14.52 -2.10
CA LEU A 88 -5.83 -14.60 -1.04
C LEU A 88 -6.24 -15.60 0.05
N ARG A 89 -7.50 -15.57 0.48
CA ARG A 89 -8.02 -16.54 1.47
C ARG A 89 -7.89 -17.99 1.00
N HIS A 90 -8.14 -18.24 -0.28
CA HIS A 90 -7.98 -19.56 -0.86
C HIS A 90 -6.52 -20.06 -0.76
N VAL A 91 -5.57 -19.15 -1.02
CA VAL A 91 -4.13 -19.44 -0.89
C VAL A 91 -3.75 -19.67 0.57
N GLU A 92 -4.22 -18.84 1.49
CA GLU A 92 -3.97 -19.00 2.94
C GLU A 92 -4.41 -20.37 3.46
N GLN A 93 -5.64 -20.78 3.13
CA GLN A 93 -6.21 -22.06 3.56
C GLN A 93 -5.42 -23.26 3.02
N LYS A 94 -5.10 -23.25 1.72
CA LYS A 94 -4.43 -24.38 1.07
C LYS A 94 -2.92 -24.43 1.33
N ALA A 95 -2.27 -23.28 1.49
CA ALA A 95 -0.84 -23.20 1.78
C ALA A 95 -0.53 -23.25 3.28
N GLY A 96 -1.54 -23.10 4.15
CA GLY A 96 -1.35 -23.05 5.60
C GLY A 96 -0.60 -21.80 6.07
N ILE A 97 -0.77 -20.68 5.39
CA ILE A 97 -0.12 -19.40 5.70
C ILE A 97 -1.14 -18.32 6.03
N THR A 98 -0.69 -17.21 6.63
CA THR A 98 -1.52 -16.02 6.84
C THR A 98 -0.79 -14.80 6.30
N PHE A 99 -1.42 -14.09 5.37
CA PHE A 99 -0.91 -12.82 4.86
C PHE A 99 -1.06 -11.72 5.92
N LYS A 100 0.00 -10.97 6.17
CA LYS A 100 -0.14 -9.70 6.88
C LYS A 100 -0.72 -8.67 5.92
N ARG A 101 -1.89 -8.12 6.25
CA ARG A 101 -2.48 -7.02 5.49
C ARG A 101 -1.74 -5.74 5.86
N VAL A 102 -1.23 -5.04 4.85
CA VAL A 102 -0.47 -3.79 5.01
C VAL A 102 -1.05 -2.75 4.07
N GLY A 103 -1.12 -1.51 4.52
CA GLY A 103 -1.50 -0.38 3.68
C GLY A 103 -0.40 -0.03 2.69
N VAL A 104 -0.72 0.84 1.74
CA VAL A 104 0.31 1.47 0.92
C VAL A 104 1.22 2.36 1.76
N PRO A 105 2.50 2.53 1.40
CA PRO A 105 3.39 3.46 2.07
C PRO A 105 2.78 4.86 2.11
N THR A 106 2.85 5.53 3.25
CA THR A 106 2.37 6.90 3.37
C THR A 106 3.31 7.85 2.64
N ALA A 107 2.80 9.03 2.32
CA ALA A 107 3.57 10.22 1.96
C ALA A 107 4.86 10.37 2.79
N ARG A 108 4.75 10.25 4.11
CA ARG A 108 5.86 10.39 5.05
C ARG A 108 6.88 9.27 4.90
N ASP A 109 6.44 8.05 4.70
CA ASP A 109 7.31 6.89 4.50
C ASP A 109 8.14 7.05 3.22
N ILE A 110 7.50 7.52 2.15
CA ILE A 110 8.15 7.79 0.86
C ILE A 110 9.23 8.86 1.04
N ILE A 111 8.90 10.00 1.67
CA ILE A 111 9.87 11.08 1.92
C ILE A 111 11.05 10.58 2.76
N LYS A 112 10.77 9.82 3.81
CA LYS A 112 11.82 9.32 4.71
C LYS A 112 12.77 8.37 3.97
N ALA A 113 12.23 7.48 3.15
CA ALA A 113 13.02 6.56 2.34
C ALA A 113 13.81 7.31 1.25
N SER A 114 13.15 8.20 0.51
CA SER A 114 13.76 8.94 -0.60
C SER A 114 14.82 9.94 -0.12
N SER A 115 14.63 10.55 1.06
CA SER A 115 15.64 11.41 1.69
C SER A 115 16.90 10.64 2.05
N LYS A 116 16.76 9.40 2.56
CA LYS A 116 17.90 8.53 2.86
C LYS A 116 18.66 8.17 1.58
N ASP A 117 17.95 7.94 0.47
CA ASP A 117 18.56 7.67 -0.83
C ASP A 117 19.31 8.89 -1.36
N ALA A 118 18.71 10.09 -1.25
CA ALA A 118 19.37 11.33 -1.62
C ALA A 118 20.66 11.57 -0.83
N ILE A 119 20.68 11.29 0.48
CA ILE A 119 21.89 11.39 1.31
C ILE A 119 22.98 10.44 0.79
N ARG A 120 22.64 9.18 0.49
CA ARG A 120 23.60 8.24 -0.10
C ARG A 120 24.15 8.70 -1.44
N CYS A 121 23.33 9.38 -2.25
CA CYS A 121 23.79 9.99 -3.49
C CYS A 121 24.83 11.09 -3.22
N LEU A 122 24.61 11.93 -2.21
CA LEU A 122 25.56 12.98 -1.83
C LEU A 122 26.90 12.40 -1.34
N ASP A 123 26.89 11.29 -0.59
CA ASP A 123 28.12 10.62 -0.12
C ASP A 123 29.00 10.11 -1.27
N SER A 124 28.43 9.90 -2.46
CA SER A 124 29.18 9.42 -3.63
C SER A 124 29.80 10.54 -4.46
N VAL A 125 29.53 11.81 -4.14
CA VAL A 125 30.08 12.97 -4.86
C VAL A 125 31.52 13.22 -4.42
N SER A 126 32.43 13.36 -5.39
CA SER A 126 33.84 13.65 -5.10
C SER A 126 34.06 15.08 -4.61
N GLN A 127 35.10 15.28 -3.80
CA GLN A 127 35.43 16.61 -3.26
C GLN A 127 35.67 17.66 -4.36
N THR A 128 36.32 17.27 -5.46
CA THR A 128 36.56 18.16 -6.60
C THR A 128 35.26 18.65 -7.24
N ALA A 129 34.26 17.78 -7.35
CA ALA A 129 32.95 18.18 -7.85
C ALA A 129 32.29 19.19 -6.90
N ILE A 130 32.35 18.93 -5.57
CA ILE A 130 31.81 19.83 -4.54
C ILE A 130 32.43 21.23 -4.66
N ASP A 131 33.73 21.32 -4.92
CA ASP A 131 34.45 22.60 -4.99
C ASP A 131 33.89 23.53 -6.08
N TYR A 132 33.45 22.99 -7.23
CA TYR A 132 32.82 23.78 -8.30
C TYR A 132 31.46 24.39 -7.91
N PHE A 133 30.77 23.82 -6.91
CA PHE A 133 29.46 24.30 -6.48
C PHE A 133 29.52 25.19 -5.23
N LYS A 134 30.69 25.39 -4.61
CA LYS A 134 30.83 26.09 -3.33
C LYS A 134 30.29 27.53 -3.36
N GLU A 135 30.63 28.30 -4.39
CA GLU A 135 30.19 29.70 -4.49
C GLU A 135 28.66 29.79 -4.65
N SER A 136 28.09 29.00 -5.57
CA SER A 136 26.64 28.91 -5.76
C SER A 136 25.92 28.44 -4.49
N ALA A 137 26.50 27.48 -3.76
CA ALA A 137 25.95 27.01 -2.50
C ALA A 137 25.96 28.10 -1.42
N GLN A 138 27.02 28.90 -1.32
CA GLN A 138 27.09 30.04 -0.39
C GLN A 138 26.02 31.09 -0.69
N LEU A 139 25.84 31.45 -1.96
CA LEU A 139 24.79 32.38 -2.38
C LEU A 139 23.40 31.84 -2.02
N LEU A 140 23.14 30.57 -2.29
CA LEU A 140 21.87 29.93 -1.97
C LEU A 140 21.60 29.89 -0.45
N ILE A 141 22.64 29.63 0.35
CA ILE A 141 22.54 29.64 1.82
C ILE A 141 22.26 31.05 2.32
N GLN A 142 22.84 32.09 1.73
CA GLN A 142 22.57 33.48 2.10
C GLN A 142 21.12 33.88 1.79
N GLU A 143 20.59 33.46 0.64
CA GLU A 143 19.24 33.83 0.20
C GLU A 143 18.14 33.09 0.99
N LYS A 144 18.29 31.78 1.18
CA LYS A 144 17.22 30.91 1.72
C LYS A 144 17.49 30.42 3.14
N GLY A 145 18.69 30.62 3.66
CA GLY A 145 19.15 29.98 4.88
C GLY A 145 19.62 28.53 4.63
N PRO A 146 20.51 28.00 5.49
CA PRO A 146 21.18 26.73 5.26
C PRO A 146 20.24 25.52 5.29
N VAL A 147 19.24 25.54 6.18
CA VAL A 147 18.30 24.43 6.35
C VAL A 147 17.34 24.33 5.16
N ASP A 148 16.72 25.45 4.76
CA ASP A 148 15.74 25.45 3.68
C ASP A 148 16.41 25.21 2.31
N ALA A 149 17.62 25.74 2.10
CA ALA A 149 18.42 25.45 0.90
C ALA A 149 18.72 23.94 0.77
N LEU A 150 19.19 23.31 1.86
CA LEU A 150 19.51 21.89 1.86
C LEU A 150 18.26 21.01 1.78
N ALA A 151 17.18 21.38 2.46
CA ALA A 151 15.90 20.69 2.38
C ALA A 151 15.33 20.72 0.96
N ALA A 152 15.38 21.87 0.28
CA ALA A 152 14.95 22.00 -1.11
C ALA A 152 15.80 21.14 -2.06
N ALA A 153 17.12 21.11 -1.87
CA ALA A 153 18.02 20.27 -2.64
C ALA A 153 17.72 18.76 -2.45
N LEU A 154 17.56 18.31 -1.20
CA LEU A 154 17.20 16.92 -0.89
C LEU A 154 15.83 16.55 -1.46
N ALA A 155 14.83 17.43 -1.37
CA ALA A 155 13.51 17.21 -1.96
C ALA A 155 13.59 17.06 -3.49
N HIS A 156 14.40 17.89 -4.15
CA HIS A 156 14.62 17.80 -5.59
C HIS A 156 15.36 16.53 -6.01
N ILE A 157 16.48 16.21 -5.35
CA ILE A 157 17.30 15.01 -5.64
C ILE A 157 16.48 13.74 -5.43
N SER A 158 15.69 13.70 -4.36
CA SER A 158 14.85 12.55 -4.03
C SER A 158 13.62 12.41 -4.94
N GLY A 159 13.35 13.38 -5.81
CA GLY A 159 12.16 13.44 -6.66
C GLY A 159 10.86 13.71 -5.89
N ALA A 160 10.93 13.99 -4.58
CA ALA A 160 9.79 14.27 -3.71
C ALA A 160 9.38 15.76 -3.79
N THR A 161 9.29 16.31 -5.00
CA THR A 161 8.96 17.72 -5.25
C THR A 161 7.51 18.07 -4.92
N SER A 162 6.61 17.08 -4.98
CA SER A 162 5.23 17.18 -4.50
C SER A 162 4.82 15.84 -3.91
N ILE A 163 4.20 15.87 -2.74
CA ILE A 163 3.74 14.67 -2.06
C ILE A 163 2.23 14.74 -1.94
N GLU A 164 1.56 13.87 -2.68
CA GLU A 164 0.11 13.72 -2.60
C GLU A 164 -0.25 12.80 -1.44
N GLN A 165 -1.14 13.25 -0.54
CA GLN A 165 -1.74 12.38 0.45
C GLN A 165 -2.68 11.37 -0.24
N ARG A 166 -2.64 10.12 0.23
CA ARG A 166 -3.42 9.00 -0.32
C ARG A 166 -4.14 8.27 0.80
N SER A 167 -5.34 7.78 0.51
CA SER A 167 -6.10 6.92 1.41
C SER A 167 -5.32 5.63 1.71
N LEU A 168 -5.26 5.24 2.98
CA LEU A 168 -4.72 3.94 3.37
C LEU A 168 -5.68 2.79 3.06
N LEU A 169 -6.97 3.09 2.90
CA LEU A 169 -8.01 2.08 2.65
C LEU A 169 -8.00 1.59 1.20
N ASN A 170 -7.67 2.47 0.24
CA ASN A 170 -7.73 2.11 -1.18
C ASN A 170 -6.72 2.83 -2.09
N SER A 171 -5.83 3.68 -1.56
CA SER A 171 -4.80 4.43 -2.30
C SER A 171 -5.28 5.57 -3.21
N ASP A 172 -6.54 5.99 -3.09
CA ASP A 172 -7.05 7.15 -3.84
C ASP A 172 -6.32 8.44 -3.42
N VAL A 173 -6.00 9.27 -4.41
CA VAL A 173 -5.30 10.56 -4.25
C VAL A 173 -6.20 11.60 -3.60
N GLY A 174 -5.61 12.45 -2.76
CA GLY A 174 -6.29 13.59 -2.14
C GLY A 174 -7.14 13.21 -0.94
N PHE A 175 -6.93 12.03 -0.37
CA PHE A 175 -7.62 11.55 0.82
C PHE A 175 -6.64 11.21 1.95
N VAL A 176 -7.11 11.37 3.19
CA VAL A 176 -6.42 10.97 4.41
C VAL A 176 -7.33 10.04 5.19
N THR A 177 -6.79 8.90 5.61
CA THR A 177 -7.53 7.96 6.46
C THR A 177 -7.43 8.40 7.92
N MET A 178 -8.58 8.56 8.56
CA MET A 178 -8.75 8.90 9.97
C MET A 178 -9.21 7.68 10.75
N ILE A 179 -8.90 7.64 12.06
CA ILE A 179 -9.37 6.61 12.99
C ILE A 179 -10.11 7.31 14.13
N LEU A 180 -11.37 6.95 14.31
CA LEU A 180 -12.17 7.32 15.47
C LEU A 180 -12.31 6.12 16.40
N ARG A 181 -11.63 6.17 17.53
CA ARG A 181 -11.68 5.13 18.57
C ARG A 181 -12.78 5.44 19.58
N CYS A 182 -13.48 4.39 20.00
CA CYS A 182 -14.47 4.43 21.05
C CYS A 182 -13.97 3.62 22.26
N SER A 183 -14.23 4.12 23.48
CA SER A 183 -13.94 3.37 24.71
C SER A 183 -14.78 2.10 24.83
N GLU A 184 -15.96 2.10 24.20
CA GLU A 184 -16.94 1.00 24.20
C GLU A 184 -17.10 0.38 22.80
N GLU A 185 -17.66 -0.82 22.75
CA GLU A 185 -17.95 -1.50 21.49
C GLU A 185 -19.09 -0.82 20.73
N ILE A 186 -18.88 -0.58 19.45
CA ILE A 186 -19.85 0.05 18.57
C ILE A 186 -20.69 -1.02 17.87
N ASN A 187 -21.98 -1.08 18.24
CA ASN A 187 -22.91 -2.06 17.68
C ASN A 187 -23.40 -1.71 16.27
N ASN A 188 -23.55 -0.42 15.96
CA ASN A 188 -24.06 0.07 14.68
C ASN A 188 -23.31 1.33 14.21
N MET A 189 -23.33 1.56 12.90
CA MET A 189 -22.58 2.69 12.31
C MET A 189 -23.17 4.04 12.70
N SER A 190 -24.48 4.11 12.96
CA SER A 190 -25.17 5.34 13.35
C SER A 190 -24.59 5.95 14.64
N TYR A 191 -24.11 5.13 15.56
CA TYR A 191 -23.46 5.58 16.78
C TYR A 191 -22.12 6.30 16.51
N ALA A 192 -21.33 5.80 15.55
CA ALA A 192 -20.11 6.47 15.11
C ALA A 192 -20.41 7.80 14.39
N TRP A 193 -21.43 7.81 13.53
CA TRP A 193 -21.89 9.05 12.89
C TRP A 193 -22.37 10.09 13.89
N ARG A 194 -23.09 9.66 14.94
CA ARG A 194 -23.52 10.56 16.01
C ARG A 194 -22.31 11.21 16.70
N GLY A 195 -21.30 10.43 17.07
CA GLY A 195 -20.07 10.96 17.67
C GLY A 195 -19.33 11.94 16.76
N LEU A 196 -19.30 11.70 15.45
CA LEU A 196 -18.72 12.64 14.49
C LEU A 196 -19.50 13.95 14.40
N ARG A 197 -20.83 13.89 14.33
CA ARG A 197 -21.68 15.10 14.22
C ARG A 197 -21.68 15.94 15.49
N GLU A 198 -21.69 15.29 16.65
CA GLU A 198 -21.64 15.96 17.95
C GLU A 198 -20.41 16.88 18.09
N LEU A 199 -19.26 16.49 17.52
CA LEU A 199 -18.00 17.22 17.66
C LEU A 199 -17.62 18.06 16.43
N LEU A 200 -17.93 17.60 15.22
CA LEU A 200 -17.50 18.26 13.98
C LEU A 200 -18.62 19.04 13.28
N GLY A 201 -19.88 18.85 13.71
CA GLY A 201 -21.07 19.40 13.08
C GLY A 201 -21.66 18.50 12.00
N ASP A 202 -22.88 18.81 11.57
CA ASP A 202 -23.63 18.01 10.59
C ASP A 202 -23.01 17.99 9.18
N ASP A 203 -22.12 18.93 8.86
CA ASP A 203 -21.43 18.96 7.56
C ASP A 203 -20.41 17.82 7.38
N VAL A 204 -20.04 17.14 8.47
CA VAL A 204 -19.08 16.02 8.46
C VAL A 204 -19.53 14.87 7.56
N ASP A 205 -20.84 14.64 7.44
CA ASP A 205 -21.42 13.59 6.58
C ASP A 205 -20.97 13.71 5.13
N ARG A 206 -20.76 14.93 4.64
CA ARG A 206 -20.34 15.20 3.25
C ARG A 206 -18.84 15.00 3.04
N LYS A 207 -18.06 15.03 4.13
CA LYS A 207 -16.59 14.94 4.11
C LYS A 207 -16.12 13.52 4.30
N VAL A 208 -16.88 12.71 5.02
CA VAL A 208 -16.49 11.36 5.41
C VAL A 208 -16.95 10.34 4.37
N THR A 209 -16.03 9.48 3.93
CA THR A 209 -16.33 8.37 3.01
C THR A 209 -15.64 7.09 3.44
N ARG A 210 -16.09 5.96 2.89
CA ARG A 210 -15.49 4.62 3.10
C ARG A 210 -15.37 4.21 4.58
N MET A 211 -16.32 4.64 5.41
CA MET A 211 -16.32 4.30 6.83
C MET A 211 -16.46 2.79 7.05
N CYS A 212 -15.54 2.22 7.81
CA CYS A 212 -15.48 0.79 8.13
C CYS A 212 -15.21 0.60 9.62
N PHE A 213 -15.68 -0.50 10.20
CA PHE A 213 -15.35 -0.85 11.58
C PHE A 213 -13.90 -1.32 11.71
N LEU A 214 -13.25 -0.86 12.78
CA LEU A 214 -12.01 -1.48 13.27
C LEU A 214 -12.31 -2.86 13.83
N LYS A 215 -11.37 -3.79 13.70
CA LYS A 215 -11.48 -5.13 14.30
C LYS A 215 -11.77 -5.02 15.80
N GLY A 216 -12.70 -5.83 16.28
CA GLY A 216 -13.22 -5.75 17.66
C GLY A 216 -14.21 -4.60 17.90
N ARG A 217 -14.62 -3.88 16.84
CA ARG A 217 -15.70 -2.87 16.85
C ARG A 217 -15.53 -1.71 17.84
N LYS A 218 -14.33 -1.49 18.39
CA LYS A 218 -14.01 -0.36 19.30
C LYS A 218 -13.67 0.94 18.57
N GLY A 219 -14.31 1.18 17.44
CA GLY A 219 -14.04 2.34 16.60
C GLY A 219 -14.28 2.09 15.12
N VAL A 220 -14.10 3.15 14.35
CA VAL A 220 -14.21 3.16 12.89
C VAL A 220 -12.98 3.81 12.28
N CYS A 221 -12.65 3.44 11.05
CA CYS A 221 -11.78 4.20 10.19
C CYS A 221 -12.57 4.74 9.01
N PHE A 222 -12.15 5.86 8.45
CA PHE A 222 -12.81 6.48 7.30
C PHE A 222 -11.85 7.44 6.59
N ASP A 223 -12.18 7.82 5.36
CA ASP A 223 -11.42 8.82 4.63
C ASP A 223 -12.10 10.18 4.69
N ILE A 224 -11.28 11.24 4.70
CA ILE A 224 -11.68 12.62 4.44
C ILE A 224 -10.80 13.22 3.33
N PRO A 225 -11.25 14.25 2.59
CA PRO A 225 -10.38 15.01 1.71
C PRO A 225 -9.15 15.55 2.46
N ALA A 226 -7.97 15.42 1.87
CA ALA A 226 -6.70 15.89 2.42
C ALA A 226 -6.74 17.37 2.82
N ALA A 227 -7.42 18.20 2.01
CA ALA A 227 -7.60 19.63 2.28
C ALA A 227 -8.39 19.91 3.58
N GLU A 228 -9.24 18.98 4.02
CA GLU A 228 -10.06 19.13 5.23
C GLU A 228 -9.36 18.63 6.49
N GLN A 229 -8.20 17.96 6.38
CA GLN A 229 -7.51 17.36 7.54
C GLN A 229 -7.28 18.38 8.66
N LYS A 230 -6.64 19.51 8.35
CA LYS A 230 -6.33 20.54 9.34
C LYS A 230 -7.60 21.14 9.98
N ASN A 231 -8.67 21.28 9.20
CA ASN A 231 -9.94 21.81 9.70
C ASN A 231 -10.61 20.84 10.67
N VAL A 232 -10.56 19.54 10.37
CA VAL A 232 -11.09 18.49 11.25
C VAL A 232 -10.25 18.40 12.53
N GLU A 233 -8.92 18.38 12.43
CA GLU A 233 -8.01 18.34 13.59
C GLU A 233 -8.15 19.57 14.49
N ALA A 234 -8.39 20.75 13.93
CA ALA A 234 -8.57 21.97 14.70
C ALA A 234 -9.91 22.07 15.44
N LYS A 235 -10.96 21.42 14.91
CA LYS A 235 -12.30 21.40 15.54
C LYS A 235 -12.47 20.27 16.55
N TRP A 236 -11.71 19.20 16.42
CA TRP A 236 -11.89 18.01 17.23
C TRP A 236 -11.31 18.18 18.64
N GLU A 237 -12.08 17.75 19.65
CA GLU A 237 -11.62 17.61 21.02
C GLU A 237 -11.85 16.18 21.52
N ASP A 238 -10.77 15.52 21.96
CA ASP A 238 -10.85 14.17 22.52
C ASP A 238 -11.68 14.17 23.81
N SER A 239 -12.52 13.15 23.96
CA SER A 239 -13.33 12.93 25.17
C SER A 239 -12.96 11.60 25.83
N LYS A 240 -13.57 11.32 26.99
CA LYS A 240 -13.43 9.99 27.63
C LYS A 240 -13.89 8.86 26.71
N GLN A 241 -14.88 9.15 25.86
CA GLN A 241 -15.53 8.18 25.00
C GLN A 241 -14.89 8.08 23.62
N TRP A 242 -14.51 9.21 23.03
CA TRP A 242 -14.05 9.30 21.65
C TRP A 242 -12.64 9.86 21.55
N ARG A 243 -11.81 9.22 20.72
CA ARG A 243 -10.50 9.76 20.33
C ARG A 243 -10.33 9.70 18.82
N LEU A 244 -9.90 10.80 18.22
CA LEU A 244 -9.66 10.89 16.78
C LEU A 244 -8.17 11.04 16.50
N CYS A 245 -7.66 10.32 15.52
CA CYS A 245 -6.32 10.54 15.00
C CYS A 245 -6.22 10.25 13.51
N VAL A 246 -5.18 10.79 12.88
CA VAL A 246 -4.77 10.39 11.53
C VAL A 246 -4.17 8.99 11.59
N ALA A 247 -4.61 8.10 10.71
CA ALA A 247 -4.02 6.77 10.58
C ALA A 247 -2.61 6.90 9.99
N THR A 248 -1.61 6.39 10.70
CA THR A 248 -0.22 6.29 10.19
C THR A 248 0.06 4.98 9.47
N GLU A 249 -0.80 3.98 9.66
CA GLU A 249 -0.76 2.67 9.03
C GLU A 249 -2.19 2.16 8.83
N LEU A 250 -2.39 1.23 7.88
CA LEU A 250 -3.71 0.63 7.64
C LEU A 250 -4.16 -0.12 8.91
N PRO A 251 -5.26 0.28 9.57
CA PRO A 251 -5.70 -0.41 10.77
C PRO A 251 -6.31 -1.78 10.44
N GLU A 252 -6.30 -2.70 11.42
CA GLU A 252 -7.04 -3.96 11.28
C GLU A 252 -8.54 -3.70 11.22
N LEU A 253 -9.20 -4.13 10.15
CA LEU A 253 -10.61 -3.88 9.90
C LEU A 253 -11.46 -5.13 10.19
N VAL A 254 -12.72 -4.92 10.54
CA VAL A 254 -13.71 -6.01 10.56
C VAL A 254 -13.86 -6.53 9.13
N GLU A 255 -13.70 -7.84 8.96
CA GLU A 255 -13.97 -8.46 7.67
C GLU A 255 -15.45 -8.29 7.31
N PRO A 256 -15.78 -7.96 6.05
CA PRO A 256 -17.17 -7.93 5.63
C PRO A 256 -17.78 -9.33 5.84
N GLN A 257 -18.73 -9.44 6.77
CA GLN A 257 -19.55 -10.64 6.92
C GLN A 257 -20.28 -10.86 5.59
N ARG A 258 -20.00 -11.97 4.91
CA ARG A 258 -20.82 -12.38 3.78
C ARG A 258 -22.23 -12.58 4.30
N ALA A 259 -23.21 -11.93 3.66
CA ALA A 259 -24.59 -12.37 3.75
C ALA A 259 -24.59 -13.87 3.44
N GLY A 260 -24.93 -14.68 4.44
CA GLY A 260 -25.02 -16.12 4.27
C GLY A 260 -25.94 -16.41 3.09
N GLY A 261 -25.47 -17.25 2.17
CA GLY A 261 -26.34 -17.83 1.17
C GLY A 261 -27.43 -18.58 1.91
N GLY A 262 -28.62 -17.98 2.00
CA GLY A 262 -29.78 -18.67 2.49
C GLY A 262 -30.03 -19.86 1.59
N GLU A 263 -29.96 -21.06 2.16
CA GLU A 263 -30.55 -22.27 1.59
C GLU A 263 -32.03 -21.96 1.33
N GLY A 264 -32.32 -21.52 0.11
CA GLY A 264 -33.65 -21.45 -0.46
C GLY A 264 -34.17 -22.88 -0.57
N ASN A 265 -34.97 -23.26 0.41
CA ASN A 265 -35.72 -24.49 0.51
C ASN A 265 -36.47 -24.73 -0.81
N GLY A 266 -35.88 -25.56 -1.68
CA GLY A 266 -36.43 -25.94 -2.97
C GLY A 266 -37.66 -26.81 -2.78
N ARG A 267 -38.84 -26.17 -2.69
CA ARG A 267 -40.12 -26.86 -2.85
C ARG A 267 -40.23 -27.28 -4.32
N SER A 268 -40.02 -28.57 -4.55
CA SER A 268 -40.40 -29.28 -5.77
C SER A 268 -41.87 -29.01 -6.06
N PHE A 269 -42.14 -28.28 -7.15
CA PHE A 269 -43.48 -28.19 -7.72
C PHE A 269 -43.46 -28.92 -9.06
N SER A 270 -44.05 -30.12 -9.05
CA SER A 270 -44.36 -30.91 -10.23
C SER A 270 -45.40 -30.19 -11.08
N GLY A 271 -44.99 -29.69 -12.24
CA GLY A 271 -45.89 -29.13 -13.26
C GLY A 271 -46.08 -30.10 -14.41
N SER A 272 -47.24 -30.76 -14.42
CA SER A 272 -47.71 -31.64 -15.50
C SER A 272 -47.85 -30.93 -16.85
N ARG A 273 -47.61 -31.72 -17.89
CA ARG A 273 -48.06 -31.55 -19.28
C ARG A 273 -49.50 -31.03 -19.40
N ASN A 274 -49.69 -30.12 -20.36
CA ASN A 274 -50.74 -30.02 -21.40
C ASN A 274 -50.69 -28.56 -21.89
N GLY A 275 -50.71 -28.19 -23.17
CA GLY A 275 -51.26 -28.81 -24.36
C GLY A 275 -51.96 -27.68 -25.14
N TRP A 276 -51.72 -27.64 -26.45
CA TRP A 276 -52.15 -26.66 -27.47
C TRP A 276 -51.26 -25.42 -27.64
#